data_AF-A0A9D9VKR9-F1
#
_entry.id   AF-A0A9D9VKR9-F1
#
_cell.length_a   1.000
_cell.length_b   1.000
_cell.length_c   1.000
_cell.angle_alpha   90.00
_cell.angle_beta   90.00
_cell.angle_gamma   90.00
#
_symmetry.space_group_name_H-M   'P 1'
#
loop_
_entity.id
_entity.type
_entity.pdbx_description
1 polymer ?
#
loop_
_entity_poly.entity_id
_entity_poly.type
_entity_poly.pdbx_seq_one_letter_code
_entity_poly.pdbx_strand_id
1 'polypeptide(L)'
;MFNDSSAYPVHQYISPTPTDLITIFPEARTGYILPRLRELESYVTKLESAIAISIRRSQCIKDGWFVREVLKVFDVSDLVDFRRETFRLKRYLPIKIKPSRSGVNQEQIARAKEYPILQIAEFHLQNIKKCGGTYRTLCPYHDERTPSFYLYPQTNTFHCYGCQEHGDVISLTKKLHNLGFVETIKYLAPTYE
;
A
#
# COMPACT_ATOMS: atom_id res chain seq x y z
N MET A 1 -32.04 -50.04 19.26
CA MET A 1 -31.24 -49.56 18.12
C MET A 1 -32.02 -48.44 17.43
N PHE A 2 -31.78 -47.18 17.79
CA PHE A 2 -32.04 -46.02 16.94
C PHE A 2 -31.06 -44.95 17.41
N ASN A 3 -30.03 -44.71 16.59
CA ASN A 3 -29.01 -43.71 16.85
C ASN A 3 -28.92 -42.84 15.59
N ASP A 4 -29.91 -41.98 15.38
CA ASP A 4 -29.88 -40.98 14.33
C ASP A 4 -29.55 -39.62 14.96
N SER A 5 -28.27 -39.45 15.28
CA SER A 5 -27.69 -38.13 15.49
C SER A 5 -27.27 -37.57 14.13
N SER A 6 -28.23 -37.17 13.30
CA SER A 6 -27.92 -36.36 12.11
C SER A 6 -27.57 -34.94 12.58
N ALA A 7 -26.28 -34.71 12.85
CA ALA A 7 -25.76 -33.38 13.12
C ALA A 7 -25.92 -32.50 11.87
N TYR A 8 -26.85 -31.55 11.90
CA TYR A 8 -26.93 -30.53 10.86
C TYR A 8 -25.64 -29.69 10.87
N PRO A 9 -25.00 -29.46 9.71
CA PRO A 9 -23.80 -28.66 9.65
C PRO A 9 -24.10 -27.22 10.09
N VAL A 10 -23.37 -26.73 11.09
CA VAL A 10 -23.46 -25.34 11.55
C VAL A 10 -22.89 -24.45 10.44
N HIS A 11 -23.75 -23.91 9.59
CA HIS A 11 -23.33 -22.92 8.62
C HIS A 11 -23.00 -21.63 9.38
N GLN A 12 -21.73 -21.27 9.45
CA GLN A 12 -21.33 -19.99 10.04
C GLN A 12 -21.90 -18.87 9.18
N TYR A 13 -22.81 -18.09 9.76
CA TYR A 13 -23.32 -16.86 9.14
C TYR A 13 -22.25 -15.78 9.24
N ILE A 14 -21.72 -15.36 8.10
CA ILE A 14 -20.79 -14.22 8.00
C ILE A 14 -21.62 -13.00 7.62
N SER A 15 -21.67 -11.99 8.50
CA SER A 15 -22.37 -10.74 8.19
C SER A 15 -21.69 -10.02 7.02
N PRO A 16 -22.44 -9.56 5.99
CA PRO A 16 -21.87 -8.88 4.84
C PRO A 16 -21.20 -7.56 5.24
N THR A 17 -20.05 -7.27 4.64
CA THR A 17 -19.38 -5.99 4.84
C THR A 17 -20.14 -4.86 4.13
N PRO A 18 -19.91 -3.58 4.48
CA PRO A 18 -20.55 -2.45 3.79
C PRO A 18 -20.31 -2.42 2.27
N THR A 19 -19.17 -2.93 1.81
CA THR A 19 -18.88 -3.07 0.38
C THR A 19 -19.72 -4.21 -0.23
N ASP A 20 -19.85 -5.33 0.47
CA ASP A 20 -20.68 -6.46 0.01
C ASP A 20 -22.15 -6.04 -0.12
N LEU A 21 -22.65 -5.23 0.81
CA LEU A 21 -24.01 -4.67 0.76
C LEU A 21 -24.23 -3.81 -0.49
N ILE A 22 -23.22 -3.08 -0.97
CA ILE A 22 -23.35 -2.27 -2.19
C ILE A 22 -23.26 -3.11 -3.46
N THR A 23 -22.51 -4.21 -3.42
CA THR A 23 -22.54 -5.21 -4.49
C THR A 23 -23.91 -5.86 -4.59
N ILE A 24 -24.57 -6.11 -3.45
CA ILE A 24 -25.92 -6.70 -3.39
C ILE A 24 -26.99 -5.68 -3.81
N PHE A 25 -26.85 -4.40 -3.43
CA PHE A 25 -27.83 -3.34 -3.69
C PHE A 25 -27.20 -2.17 -4.45
N PRO A 26 -26.95 -2.30 -5.77
CA PRO A 26 -26.24 -1.29 -6.54
C PRO A 26 -27.03 0.03 -6.67
N GLU A 27 -28.36 -0.01 -6.62
CA GLU A 27 -29.24 1.16 -6.72
C GLU A 27 -29.08 2.08 -5.49
N ALA A 28 -28.77 1.52 -4.31
CA ALA A 28 -28.54 2.32 -3.12
C ALA A 28 -27.32 3.25 -3.29
N ARG A 29 -26.31 2.82 -4.06
CA ARG A 29 -25.12 3.61 -4.35
C ARG A 29 -25.45 4.86 -5.16
N THR A 30 -26.14 4.68 -6.28
CA THR A 30 -26.42 5.76 -7.23
C THR A 30 -27.66 6.57 -6.85
N GLY A 31 -28.67 5.93 -6.28
CA GLY A 31 -29.96 6.54 -5.92
C GLY A 31 -29.97 7.27 -4.59
N TYR A 32 -29.10 6.91 -3.63
CA TYR A 32 -29.11 7.51 -2.29
C TYR A 32 -27.73 7.97 -1.83
N ILE A 33 -26.75 7.06 -1.78
CA ILE A 33 -25.46 7.31 -1.12
C ILE A 33 -24.68 8.44 -1.80
N LEU A 34 -24.51 8.38 -3.13
CA LEU A 34 -23.75 9.40 -3.86
C LEU A 34 -24.42 10.79 -3.84
N PRO A 35 -25.73 10.92 -4.11
CA PRO A 35 -26.42 12.21 -3.97
C PRO A 35 -26.35 12.77 -2.56
N ARG A 36 -26.63 11.94 -1.54
CA ARG A 36 -26.61 12.36 -0.13
C ARG A 36 -25.22 12.77 0.34
N LEU A 37 -24.19 12.05 -0.11
CA LEU A 37 -22.81 12.40 0.19
C LEU A 37 -22.44 13.78 -0.39
N ARG A 38 -22.79 14.04 -1.65
CA ARG A 38 -22.53 15.34 -2.30
C ARG A 38 -23.25 16.49 -1.59
N GLU A 39 -24.49 16.26 -1.20
CA GLU A 39 -25.29 17.22 -0.44
C GLU A 39 -24.62 17.55 0.90
N LEU A 40 -24.27 16.54 1.70
CA LEU A 40 -23.62 16.73 2.99
C LEU A 40 -22.23 17.39 2.87
N GLU A 41 -21.44 17.01 1.87
CA GLU A 41 -20.15 17.67 1.60
C GLU A 41 -20.31 19.16 1.25
N SER A 42 -21.39 19.53 0.53
CA SER A 42 -21.73 20.92 0.27
C SER A 42 -22.06 21.67 1.56
N TYR A 43 -22.86 21.08 2.46
CA TYR A 43 -23.20 21.67 3.75
C TYR A 43 -21.98 21.87 4.65
N VAL A 44 -21.13 20.84 4.76
CA VAL A 44 -19.88 20.92 5.53
C VAL A 44 -19.00 22.06 5.03
N THR A 45 -18.80 22.16 3.71
CA THR A 45 -17.98 23.22 3.10
C THR A 45 -18.55 24.62 3.36
N LYS A 46 -19.87 24.78 3.28
CA LYS A 46 -20.55 26.06 3.57
C LYS A 46 -20.39 26.46 5.03
N LEU A 47 -20.57 25.52 5.97
CA LEU A 47 -20.40 25.78 7.40
C LEU A 47 -18.94 26.11 7.73
N GLU A 48 -17.98 25.34 7.22
CA GLU A 48 -16.55 25.58 7.43
C GLU A 48 -16.13 26.96 6.92
N SER A 49 -16.57 27.35 5.72
CA SER A 49 -16.28 28.67 5.16
C SER A 49 -16.93 29.81 5.96
N ALA A 50 -18.17 29.64 6.43
CA ALA A 50 -18.84 30.61 7.29
C ALA A 50 -18.13 30.80 8.64
N ILE A 51 -17.72 29.70 9.27
CA ILE A 51 -16.93 29.70 10.50
C ILE A 51 -15.58 30.39 10.25
N ALA A 52 -14.87 30.03 9.18
CA ALA A 52 -13.57 30.60 8.86
C ALA A 52 -13.61 32.12 8.61
N ILE A 53 -14.60 32.59 7.84
CA ILE A 53 -14.82 34.04 7.60
C ILE A 53 -15.07 34.77 8.92
N SER A 54 -15.86 34.17 9.81
CA SER A 54 -16.25 34.79 11.08
C SER A 54 -15.11 34.80 12.09
N ILE A 55 -14.30 33.74 12.15
CA ILE A 55 -13.05 33.73 12.92
C ILE A 55 -12.11 34.82 12.42
N ARG A 56 -11.90 34.95 11.09
CA ARG A 56 -11.05 36.02 10.52
C ARG A 56 -11.54 37.42 10.87
N ARG A 57 -12.86 37.67 10.82
CA ARG A 57 -13.45 38.95 11.26
C ARG A 57 -13.26 39.20 12.75
N SER A 58 -13.26 38.14 13.56
CA SER A 58 -13.14 38.21 15.03
C SER A 58 -11.70 38.30 15.52
N GLN A 59 -10.69 37.98 14.69
CA GLN A 59 -9.26 38.02 15.07
C GLN A 59 -8.76 39.43 15.47
N CYS A 60 -9.53 40.48 15.23
CA CYS A 60 -9.28 41.82 15.78
C CYS A 60 -9.71 41.98 17.26
N ILE A 61 -10.33 40.95 17.87
CA ILE A 61 -10.89 40.96 19.22
C ILE A 61 -10.08 39.99 20.08
N LYS A 62 -9.39 40.50 21.11
CA LYS A 62 -8.46 39.73 21.97
C LYS A 62 -9.16 38.91 23.07
N ASP A 63 -10.48 38.98 23.18
CA ASP A 63 -11.23 38.38 24.28
C ASP A 63 -11.77 36.99 23.92
N GLY A 64 -11.24 35.96 24.57
CA GLY A 64 -11.63 34.56 24.34
C GLY A 64 -13.09 34.21 24.70
N TRP A 65 -13.84 35.12 25.33
CA TRP A 65 -15.29 34.98 25.51
C TRP A 65 -16.04 35.21 24.19
N PHE A 66 -15.62 36.19 23.38
CA PHE A 66 -16.29 36.57 22.14
C PHE A 66 -16.17 35.45 21.10
N VAL A 67 -14.99 34.84 20.99
CA VAL A 67 -14.78 33.67 20.11
C VAL A 67 -15.72 32.50 20.50
N ARG A 68 -15.96 32.28 21.79
CA ARG A 68 -16.90 31.24 22.25
C ARG A 68 -18.34 31.56 21.87
N GLU A 69 -18.76 32.82 21.95
CA GLU A 69 -20.11 33.23 21.56
C GLU A 69 -20.30 33.15 20.04
N VAL A 70 -19.29 33.56 19.26
CA VAL A 70 -19.27 33.40 17.80
C VAL A 70 -19.39 31.92 17.41
N LEU A 71 -18.67 31.03 18.09
CA LEU A 71 -18.78 29.57 17.87
C LEU A 71 -20.13 28.98 18.30
N LYS A 72 -20.95 29.65 19.12
CA LYS A 72 -22.33 29.22 19.40
C LYS A 72 -23.30 29.63 18.29
N VAL A 73 -23.02 30.72 17.59
CA VAL A 73 -23.84 31.20 16.45
C VAL A 73 -23.68 30.28 15.24
N PHE A 74 -22.49 29.73 15.04
CA PHE A 74 -22.29 28.65 14.07
C PHE A 74 -22.62 27.34 14.76
N ASP A 75 -23.64 26.61 14.29
CA ASP A 75 -23.97 25.31 14.88
C ASP A 75 -22.84 24.30 14.64
N VAL A 76 -21.87 24.25 15.55
CA VAL A 76 -20.73 23.34 15.48
C VAL A 76 -21.19 21.89 15.72
N SER A 77 -22.35 21.70 16.37
CA SER A 77 -22.94 20.37 16.54
C SER A 77 -23.34 19.80 15.19
N ASP A 78 -24.06 20.60 14.40
CA ASP A 78 -24.45 20.23 13.02
C ASP A 78 -23.22 19.86 12.17
N LEU A 79 -22.13 20.63 12.27
CA LEU A 79 -20.89 20.33 11.54
C LEU A 79 -20.29 18.97 11.94
N VAL A 80 -20.29 18.64 13.23
CA VAL A 80 -19.80 17.35 13.74
C VAL A 80 -20.69 16.21 13.25
N ASP A 81 -22.00 16.39 13.29
CA ASP A 81 -22.97 15.39 12.87
C ASP A 81 -22.91 15.13 11.37
N PHE A 82 -22.80 16.18 10.53
CA PHE A 82 -22.59 16.02 9.10
C PHE A 82 -21.25 15.36 8.76
N ARG A 83 -20.17 15.68 9.48
CA ARG A 83 -18.88 15.00 9.32
C ARG A 83 -18.95 13.52 9.69
N ARG A 84 -19.68 13.18 10.74
CA ARG A 84 -19.91 11.77 11.13
C ARG A 84 -20.68 11.03 10.06
N GLU A 85 -21.73 11.64 9.53
CA GLU A 85 -22.59 10.99 8.52
C GLU A 85 -21.87 10.84 7.18
N THR A 86 -21.11 11.85 6.73
CA THR A 86 -20.26 11.74 5.54
C THR A 86 -19.24 10.62 5.68
N PHE A 87 -18.62 10.45 6.86
CA PHE A 87 -17.71 9.34 7.13
C PHE A 87 -18.41 7.97 7.03
N ARG A 88 -19.62 7.85 7.61
CA ARG A 88 -20.43 6.62 7.52
C ARG A 88 -20.79 6.27 6.08
N LEU A 89 -21.26 7.24 5.29
CA LEU A 89 -21.59 7.03 3.88
C LEU A 89 -20.36 6.67 3.03
N LYS A 90 -19.20 7.28 3.29
CA LYS A 90 -17.94 6.96 2.61
C LYS A 90 -17.49 5.51 2.82
N ARG A 91 -17.89 4.86 3.92
CA ARG A 91 -17.57 3.44 4.20
C ARG A 91 -18.24 2.47 3.22
N TYR A 92 -19.39 2.85 2.66
CA TYR A 92 -20.10 2.05 1.65
C TYR A 92 -19.52 2.22 0.26
N LEU A 93 -18.80 3.32 0.01
CA LEU A 93 -18.11 3.49 -1.25
C LEU A 93 -16.85 2.63 -1.26
N PRO A 94 -16.54 1.96 -2.38
CA PRO A 94 -15.29 1.23 -2.49
C PRO A 94 -14.15 2.20 -2.23
N ILE A 95 -13.26 1.83 -1.31
CA ILE A 95 -12.02 2.57 -1.08
C ILE A 95 -11.32 2.62 -2.44
N LYS A 96 -11.21 3.81 -3.03
CA LYS A 96 -10.22 4.01 -4.09
C LYS A 96 -8.89 3.80 -3.40
N ILE A 97 -8.36 2.58 -3.45
CA ILE A 97 -6.96 2.33 -3.19
C ILE A 97 -6.27 3.23 -4.20
N LYS A 98 -5.77 4.38 -3.74
CA LYS A 98 -4.82 5.13 -4.55
C LYS A 98 -3.76 4.08 -4.87
N PRO A 99 -3.45 3.81 -6.16
CA PRO A 99 -2.31 2.95 -6.44
C PRO A 99 -1.18 3.49 -5.57
N SER A 100 -0.53 2.62 -4.80
CA SER A 100 0.67 3.06 -4.12
C SER A 100 1.50 3.76 -5.20
N ARG A 101 2.13 4.89 -4.88
CA ARG A 101 3.03 5.59 -5.83
C ARG A 101 4.08 4.63 -6.45
N SER A 102 4.20 3.46 -5.86
CA SER A 102 4.93 2.26 -6.22
C SER A 102 4.22 1.41 -7.31
N GLY A 103 3.97 1.99 -8.49
CA GLY A 103 3.41 1.29 -9.64
C GLY A 103 4.39 0.30 -10.27
N VAL A 104 4.15 -0.99 -10.04
CA VAL A 104 4.79 -2.11 -10.73
C VAL A 104 3.73 -3.17 -11.01
N ASN A 105 3.58 -3.61 -12.25
CA ASN A 105 2.64 -4.67 -12.61
C ASN A 105 3.26 -6.07 -12.40
N GLN A 106 2.41 -7.12 -12.38
CA GLN A 106 2.87 -8.50 -12.18
C GLN A 106 3.88 -8.94 -13.26
N GLU A 107 3.70 -8.45 -14.48
CA GLU A 107 4.54 -8.73 -15.64
C GLU A 107 5.95 -8.12 -15.51
N GLN A 108 6.07 -6.89 -15.00
CA GLN A 108 7.34 -6.23 -14.71
C GLN A 108 8.11 -6.98 -13.62
N ILE A 109 7.40 -7.48 -12.60
CA ILE A 109 8.03 -8.32 -11.56
C ILE A 109 8.55 -9.63 -12.18
N ALA A 110 7.77 -10.26 -13.06
CA ALA A 110 8.20 -11.47 -13.77
C ALA A 110 9.45 -11.20 -14.63
N ARG A 111 9.43 -10.14 -15.43
CA ARG A 111 10.59 -9.70 -16.24
C ARG A 111 11.81 -9.40 -15.39
N ALA A 112 11.64 -8.73 -14.25
CA ALA A 112 12.75 -8.43 -13.35
C ALA A 112 13.37 -9.71 -12.74
N LYS A 113 12.56 -10.75 -12.47
CA LYS A 113 13.04 -12.06 -12.00
C LYS A 113 13.81 -12.84 -13.07
N GLU A 114 13.52 -12.59 -14.34
CA GLU A 114 14.20 -13.22 -15.48
C GLU A 114 15.52 -12.53 -15.84
N TYR A 115 15.80 -11.33 -15.29
CA TYR A 115 17.04 -10.61 -15.55
C TYR A 115 18.26 -11.46 -15.17
N PRO A 116 19.25 -11.67 -16.04
CA PRO A 116 20.38 -12.56 -15.76
C PRO A 116 21.21 -12.08 -14.56
N ILE A 117 21.26 -12.88 -13.49
CA ILE A 117 22.00 -12.55 -12.26
C ILE A 117 23.49 -12.37 -12.50
N LEU A 118 24.04 -13.10 -13.48
CA LEU A 118 25.45 -13.01 -13.85
C LEU A 118 25.78 -11.62 -14.42
N GLN A 119 24.87 -10.98 -15.15
CA GLN A 119 25.10 -9.63 -15.69
C GLN A 119 25.19 -8.58 -14.57
N ILE A 120 24.29 -8.67 -13.57
CA ILE A 120 24.37 -7.81 -12.37
C ILE A 120 25.67 -8.06 -11.62
N ALA A 121 26.03 -9.33 -11.44
CA ALA A 121 27.25 -9.69 -10.74
C ALA A 121 28.51 -9.17 -11.45
N GLU A 122 28.64 -9.37 -12.76
CA GLU A 122 29.78 -8.92 -13.56
C GLU A 122 29.98 -7.40 -13.52
N PHE A 123 28.89 -6.63 -13.40
CA PHE A 123 28.97 -5.18 -13.31
C PHE A 123 29.39 -4.68 -11.92
N HIS A 124 29.01 -5.40 -10.85
CA HIS A 124 29.17 -4.92 -9.47
C HIS A 124 30.26 -5.64 -8.65
N LEU A 125 30.61 -6.87 -9.01
CA LEU A 125 31.52 -7.72 -8.25
C LEU A 125 32.83 -7.88 -9.00
N GLN A 126 33.93 -8.00 -8.25
CA GLN A 126 35.27 -8.17 -8.81
C GLN A 126 35.70 -9.64 -8.76
N ASN A 127 36.69 -10.02 -9.57
CA ASN A 127 37.37 -11.32 -9.49
C ASN A 127 36.44 -12.55 -9.57
N ILE A 128 35.36 -12.46 -10.36
CA ILE A 128 34.44 -13.58 -10.57
C ILE A 128 35.18 -14.70 -11.32
N LYS A 129 35.17 -15.91 -10.74
CA LYS A 129 35.79 -17.10 -11.33
C LYS A 129 34.73 -18.14 -11.64
N LYS A 130 34.77 -18.70 -12.85
CA LYS A 130 33.91 -19.82 -13.26
C LYS A 130 34.34 -21.12 -12.59
N CYS A 131 33.38 -21.90 -12.09
CA CYS A 131 33.56 -23.20 -11.44
C CYS A 131 32.46 -24.15 -11.91
N GLY A 132 32.74 -24.89 -13.00
CA GLY A 132 31.73 -25.73 -13.65
C GLY A 132 30.57 -24.88 -14.20
N GLY A 133 29.34 -25.24 -13.83
CA GLY A 133 28.12 -24.49 -14.16
C GLY A 133 27.83 -23.29 -13.24
N THR A 134 28.71 -22.99 -12.29
CA THR A 134 28.52 -21.92 -11.30
C THR A 134 29.67 -20.91 -11.36
N TYR A 135 29.50 -19.78 -10.69
CA TYR A 135 30.51 -18.76 -10.57
C TYR A 135 30.73 -18.45 -9.10
N ARG A 136 31.97 -18.13 -8.72
CA ARG A 136 32.31 -17.77 -7.35
C ARG A 136 33.08 -16.46 -7.27
N THR A 137 32.89 -15.72 -6.19
CA THR A 137 33.62 -14.48 -5.87
C THR A 137 33.63 -14.25 -4.35
N LEU A 138 34.24 -13.15 -3.91
CA LEU A 138 34.14 -12.64 -2.54
C LEU A 138 32.73 -12.08 -2.29
N CYS A 139 32.22 -12.30 -1.10
CA CYS A 139 30.92 -11.81 -0.70
C CYS A 139 30.89 -10.28 -0.61
N PRO A 140 29.90 -9.61 -1.23
CA PRO A 140 29.71 -8.17 -1.06
C PRO A 140 29.06 -7.78 0.28
N TYR A 141 28.58 -8.77 1.06
CA TYR A 141 27.77 -8.54 2.27
C TYR A 141 28.53 -8.76 3.58
N HIS A 142 29.72 -9.35 3.53
CA HIS A 142 30.59 -9.48 4.69
C HIS A 142 32.05 -9.53 4.24
N ASP A 143 32.95 -9.11 5.11
CA ASP A 143 34.38 -9.09 4.82
C ASP A 143 34.96 -10.51 4.96
N GLU A 144 35.51 -11.03 3.88
CA GLU A 144 36.12 -12.36 3.82
C GLU A 144 37.36 -12.38 2.93
N ARG A 145 38.29 -13.29 3.22
CA ARG A 145 39.53 -13.46 2.41
C ARG A 145 39.42 -14.60 1.39
N THR A 146 38.52 -15.54 1.63
CA THR A 146 38.29 -16.71 0.78
C THR A 146 36.93 -16.57 0.09
N PRO A 147 36.82 -16.79 -1.22
CA PRO A 147 35.56 -16.62 -1.94
C PRO A 147 34.52 -17.63 -1.45
N SER A 148 33.46 -17.17 -0.79
CA SER A 148 32.33 -17.99 -0.36
C SER A 148 31.02 -17.64 -1.04
N PHE A 149 31.03 -16.63 -1.94
CA PHE A 149 29.84 -16.18 -2.66
C PHE A 149 29.70 -16.91 -3.99
N TYR A 150 28.61 -17.68 -4.14
CA TYR A 150 28.33 -18.48 -5.33
C TYR A 150 27.11 -17.93 -6.08
N LEU A 151 27.22 -17.90 -7.39
CA LEU A 151 26.20 -17.50 -8.36
C LEU A 151 25.81 -18.72 -9.19
N TYR A 152 24.51 -18.92 -9.36
CA TYR A 152 23.91 -20.04 -10.10
C TYR A 152 23.11 -19.49 -11.27
N PRO A 153 23.72 -19.30 -12.46
CA PRO A 153 23.03 -18.74 -13.62
C PRO A 153 21.83 -19.58 -14.10
N GLN A 154 21.87 -20.90 -13.89
CA GLN A 154 20.78 -21.80 -14.30
C GLN A 154 19.49 -21.58 -13.51
N THR A 155 19.60 -21.30 -12.21
CA THR A 155 18.45 -21.03 -11.33
C THR A 155 18.20 -19.55 -11.10
N ASN A 156 19.07 -18.69 -11.64
CA ASN A 156 19.09 -17.24 -11.44
C ASN A 156 19.14 -16.80 -9.97
N THR A 157 19.92 -17.52 -9.15
CA THR A 157 20.04 -17.31 -7.70
C THR A 157 21.49 -17.18 -7.25
N PHE A 158 21.69 -16.72 -6.02
CA PHE A 158 22.98 -16.68 -5.35
C PHE A 158 22.89 -17.28 -3.94
N HIS A 159 24.04 -17.75 -3.44
CA HIS A 159 24.19 -18.18 -2.06
C HIS A 159 25.61 -17.90 -1.58
N CYS A 160 25.73 -17.32 -0.39
CA CYS A 160 27.00 -17.12 0.29
C CYS A 160 27.15 -18.15 1.42
N TYR A 161 28.17 -19.00 1.34
CA TYR A 161 28.41 -20.01 2.38
C TYR A 161 29.10 -19.45 3.63
N GLY A 162 29.68 -18.24 3.57
CA GLY A 162 30.28 -17.57 4.73
C GLY A 162 29.24 -16.92 5.64
N CYS A 163 28.34 -16.10 5.08
CA CYS A 163 27.33 -15.36 5.84
C CYS A 163 25.89 -15.89 5.70
N GLN A 164 25.67 -16.96 4.94
CA GLN A 164 24.35 -17.59 4.67
C GLN A 164 23.35 -16.70 3.90
N GLU A 165 23.84 -15.59 3.36
CA GLU A 165 23.02 -14.71 2.53
C GLU A 165 22.66 -15.38 1.21
N HIS A 166 21.39 -15.32 0.82
CA HIS A 166 20.88 -16.01 -0.35
C HIS A 166 19.69 -15.27 -0.96
N GLY A 167 19.44 -15.50 -2.24
CA GLY A 167 18.31 -14.88 -2.90
C GLY A 167 18.35 -14.97 -4.42
N ASP A 168 17.44 -14.25 -5.05
CA ASP A 168 17.34 -14.07 -6.49
C ASP A 168 18.04 -12.80 -6.96
N VAL A 169 17.98 -12.52 -8.26
CA VAL A 169 18.52 -11.30 -8.86
C VAL A 169 17.94 -10.02 -8.22
N ILE A 170 16.66 -10.01 -7.85
CA ILE A 170 16.03 -8.85 -7.20
C ILE A 170 16.68 -8.62 -5.83
N SER A 171 16.84 -9.68 -5.03
CA SER A 171 17.45 -9.61 -3.71
C SER A 171 18.91 -9.14 -3.78
N LEU A 172 19.65 -9.64 -4.77
CA LEU A 172 21.04 -9.24 -5.04
C LEU A 172 21.13 -7.73 -5.36
N THR A 173 20.39 -7.28 -6.37
CA THR A 173 20.38 -5.88 -6.82
C THR A 173 19.92 -4.94 -5.72
N LYS A 174 18.88 -5.32 -4.98
CA LYS A 174 18.35 -4.53 -3.86
C LYS A 174 19.43 -4.23 -2.83
N LYS A 175 20.23 -5.23 -2.45
CA LYS A 175 21.29 -5.08 -1.46
C LYS A 175 22.52 -4.37 -1.99
N LEU A 176 22.93 -4.66 -3.23
CA LEU A 176 24.07 -3.99 -3.86
C LEU A 176 23.86 -2.49 -4.04
N HIS A 177 22.64 -2.07 -4.38
CA HIS A 177 22.30 -0.66 -4.62
C HIS A 177 21.61 0.03 -3.44
N ASN A 178 21.32 -0.71 -2.35
CA ASN A 178 20.54 -0.22 -1.21
C ASN A 178 19.18 0.40 -1.62
N LEU A 179 18.45 -0.27 -2.52
CA LEU A 179 17.19 0.22 -3.09
C LEU A 179 15.95 -0.36 -2.39
N GLY A 180 14.81 0.34 -2.53
CA GLY A 180 13.50 -0.23 -2.22
C GLY A 180 13.05 -1.25 -3.27
N PHE A 181 12.12 -2.14 -2.93
CA PHE A 181 11.64 -3.19 -3.85
C PHE A 181 11.20 -2.64 -5.21
N VAL A 182 10.40 -1.58 -5.22
CA VAL A 182 9.89 -1.00 -6.49
C VAL A 182 10.98 -0.32 -7.30
N GLU A 183 11.93 0.34 -6.66
CA GLU A 183 13.08 0.92 -7.35
C GLU A 183 13.94 -0.17 -7.99
N THR A 184 14.15 -1.29 -7.28
CA THR A 184 14.83 -2.46 -7.82
C THR A 184 14.11 -3.03 -9.04
N ILE A 185 12.78 -3.18 -9.01
CA ILE A 185 12.04 -3.66 -10.19
C ILE A 185 12.18 -2.69 -11.36
N LYS A 186 12.08 -1.38 -11.12
CA LYS A 186 12.25 -0.37 -12.18
C LYS A 186 13.67 -0.36 -12.77
N TYR A 187 14.68 -0.66 -11.95
CA TYR A 187 16.05 -0.79 -12.40
C TYR A 187 16.26 -2.03 -13.29
N LEU A 188 15.70 -3.18 -12.91
CA LEU A 188 15.85 -4.43 -13.64
C LEU A 188 14.94 -4.53 -14.88
N ALA A 189 13.73 -3.95 -14.80
CA ALA A 189 12.71 -4.01 -15.84
C ALA A 189 12.09 -2.62 -16.07
N PRO A 190 12.84 -1.68 -16.69
CA PRO A 190 12.31 -0.36 -17.02
C PRO A 190 11.15 -0.48 -18.01
N THR A 191 10.15 0.39 -17.85
CA THR A 191 9.12 0.59 -18.87
C THR A 191 9.77 1.39 -20.00
N TYR A 192 9.77 0.84 -21.21
CA TYR A 192 10.08 1.64 -22.40
C TYR A 192 8.77 2.35 -22.79
N GLU A 193 8.77 3.69 -22.72
CA GLU A 193 7.69 4.55 -23.24
C GLU A 193 7.85 4.78 -24.75
#